data_AF-A0A7S3BNV5-F1
#
_entry.id   AF-A0A7S3BNV5-F1
#
_cell.length_a   1.000
_cell.length_b   1.000
_cell.length_c   1.000
_cell.angle_alpha   90.00
_cell.angle_beta   90.00
_cell.angle_gamma   90.00
#
_symmetry.space_group_name_H-M   'P 1'
#
loop_
_entity.id
_entity.type
_entity.pdbx_description
1 polymer ?
#
loop_
_entity_poly.entity_id
_entity_poly.type
_entity_poly.pdbx_seq_one_letter_code
_entity_poly.pdbx_strand_id
1 'polypeptide(L)'
;SIASLEMEGTVIIWLVLESDVADYDSIDYGQAVGARVRLLKSTAVHSLGNDRAASSSVLPARCVRLSFFPSDPSRFVIGDDLGRLLHRSRYSDGTPNPRSFGTDHEHQ
;
A
#
# COMPACT_ATOMS: atom_id res chain seq x y z
N SER A 1 4.29 7.92 6.43
CA SER A 1 4.41 6.45 6.46
C SER A 1 5.19 5.98 5.25
N ILE A 2 6.09 5.00 5.40
CA ILE A 2 6.71 4.32 4.26
C ILE A 2 5.85 3.11 3.91
N ALA A 3 5.61 2.86 2.63
CA ALA A 3 4.86 1.69 2.19
C ALA A 3 5.38 1.15 0.87
N SER A 4 5.22 -0.16 0.67
CA SER A 4 5.40 -0.81 -0.62
C SER A 4 4.06 -1.37 -1.10
N LEU A 5 3.87 -1.35 -2.42
CA LEU A 5 2.69 -1.85 -3.10
C LEU A 5 3.12 -3.01 -4.01
N GLU A 6 2.56 -4.18 -3.76
CA GLU A 6 2.69 -5.33 -4.64
C GLU A 6 1.66 -5.25 -5.78
N MET A 7 2.00 -5.85 -6.93
CA MET A 7 1.16 -5.83 -8.13
C MET A 7 -0.22 -6.45 -7.90
N GLU A 8 -0.30 -7.46 -7.04
CA GLU A 8 -1.53 -8.15 -6.64
C GLU A 8 -2.37 -7.37 -5.61
N GLY A 9 -1.98 -6.12 -5.29
CA GLY A 9 -2.73 -5.21 -4.42
C GLY A 9 -2.50 -5.42 -2.93
N THR A 10 -1.39 -6.04 -2.56
CA THR A 10 -0.93 -6.08 -1.17
C THR A 10 -0.17 -4.80 -0.86
N VAL A 11 -0.65 -4.02 0.11
CA VAL A 11 0.06 -2.85 0.63
C VAL A 11 0.75 -3.23 1.92
N ILE A 12 2.09 -3.12 1.95
CA ILE A 12 2.89 -3.33 3.15
C ILE A 12 3.28 -1.97 3.71
N ILE A 13 2.92 -1.71 4.96
CA ILE A 13 3.23 -0.44 5.63
C ILE A 13 4.38 -0.67 6.60
N TRP A 14 5.39 0.18 6.52
CA TRP A 14 6.62 0.11 7.33
C TRP A 14 6.65 1.23 8.36
N LEU A 15 7.05 0.88 9.58
CA LEU A 15 7.43 1.84 10.62
C LEU A 15 8.93 2.11 10.51
N VAL A 16 9.27 3.40 10.54
CA VAL A 16 10.65 3.88 10.53
C VAL A 16 11.05 4.12 11.97
N LEU A 17 12.06 3.42 12.46
CA LEU A 17 12.60 3.58 13.80
C LEU A 17 14.02 4.12 13.70
N GLU A 18 14.29 5.23 14.37
CA GLU A 18 15.64 5.75 14.52
C GLU A 18 16.20 5.32 15.88
N SER A 19 17.44 4.83 15.89
CA SER A 19 18.21 4.49 17.08
C SER A 19 19.43 5.40 17.17
N ASP A 20 19.68 5.93 18.36
CA ASP A 20 20.88 6.70 18.67
C ASP A 20 22.08 5.82 19.00
N VAL A 21 21.87 4.51 19.20
CA VAL A 21 22.93 3.53 19.43
C VAL A 21 23.30 2.88 18.10
N ALA A 22 24.50 3.18 17.60
CA ALA A 22 25.14 2.41 16.54
C ALA A 22 25.76 1.15 17.17
N ASP A 23 25.20 -0.02 16.88
CA ASP A 23 25.84 -1.29 17.25
C ASP A 23 27.07 -1.50 16.37
N TYR A 24 28.24 -1.20 16.93
CA TYR A 24 29.54 -1.27 16.26
C TYR A 24 30.03 -2.70 15.95
N ASP A 25 29.31 -3.73 16.40
CA ASP A 25 29.72 -5.15 16.28
C ASP A 25 29.12 -5.87 15.05
N SER A 26 28.47 -5.12 14.15
CA SER A 26 27.88 -5.64 12.93
C SER A 26 28.86 -5.56 11.76
N ILE A 27 29.73 -6.58 11.63
CA ILE A 27 30.59 -6.75 10.46
C ILE A 27 29.73 -7.02 9.20
N ASP A 28 29.97 -6.22 8.17
CA ASP A 28 29.17 -6.08 6.94
C ASP A 28 29.59 -7.07 5.83
N TYR A 29 28.62 -7.80 5.28
CA TYR A 29 28.76 -8.63 4.07
C TYR A 29 27.99 -8.05 2.87
N GLY A 30 27.69 -6.76 2.86
CA GLY A 30 26.95 -6.07 1.80
C GLY A 30 25.43 -6.03 2.01
N GLN A 31 24.96 -6.16 3.25
CA GLN A 31 23.53 -6.10 3.61
C GLN A 31 23.31 -5.11 4.77
N ALA A 32 23.54 -3.83 4.48
CA ALA A 32 23.21 -2.65 5.28
C ALA A 32 23.99 -2.44 6.60
N VAL A 33 25.10 -1.71 6.46
CA VAL A 33 25.86 -0.97 7.49
C VAL A 33 24.96 -0.22 8.48
N GLY A 34 25.24 -0.32 9.79
CA GLY A 34 25.18 0.79 10.76
C GLY A 34 24.00 1.76 10.69
N ALA A 35 22.84 1.31 10.21
CA ALA A 35 21.75 2.20 9.89
C ALA A 35 21.09 2.61 11.18
N ARG A 36 21.23 3.89 11.54
CA ARG A 36 20.43 4.52 12.60
C ARG A 36 18.94 4.27 12.35
N VAL A 37 18.54 4.06 11.10
CA VAL A 37 17.15 3.84 10.70
C VAL A 37 16.87 2.36 10.38
N ARG A 38 15.89 1.78 11.06
CA ARG A 38 15.37 0.42 10.82
C ARG A 38 13.93 0.49 10.32
N LEU A 39 13.56 -0.38 9.38
CA LEU A 39 12.19 -0.55 8.90
C LEU A 39 11.55 -1.78 9.53
N LEU A 40 10.48 -1.58 10.31
CA LEU A 40 9.69 -2.67 10.87
C LEU A 40 8.40 -2.83 10.07
N LYS A 41 8.12 -4.04 9.58
CA LYS A 41 6.85 -4.34 8.92
C LYS A 41 5.72 -4.18 9.94
N SER A 42 4.80 -3.27 9.66
CA SER A 42 3.77 -2.89 10.63
C SER A 42 2.41 -3.52 10.33
N THR A 43 2.04 -3.64 9.06
CA THR A 43 0.83 -4.35 8.62
C THR A 43 0.91 -4.66 7.12
N ALA A 44 0.07 -5.58 6.66
CA ALA A 44 -0.18 -5.88 5.27
C ALA A 44 -1.69 -5.81 4.99
N VAL A 45 -2.11 -4.95 4.06
CA VAL A 45 -3.52 -4.77 3.66
C VAL A 45 -3.73 -5.34 2.27
N HIS A 46 -4.59 -6.34 2.15
CA HIS A 46 -4.96 -6.94 0.86
C HIS A 46 -6.14 -6.17 0.24
N SER A 47 -5.88 -5.46 -0.85
CA SER A 47 -6.84 -4.49 -1.39
C SER A 47 -7.72 -5.03 -2.51
N LEU A 48 -7.28 -6.09 -3.21
CA LEU A 48 -7.98 -6.72 -4.33
C LEU A 48 -8.89 -7.91 -3.93
N GLY A 49 -9.18 -8.07 -2.63
CA GLY A 49 -10.05 -9.14 -2.13
C GLY A 49 -11.47 -9.05 -2.69
N ASN A 50 -11.89 -10.08 -3.42
CA ASN A 50 -13.23 -10.32 -4.00
C ASN A 50 -13.80 -9.32 -5.03
N ASP A 51 -13.19 -8.15 -5.26
CA ASP A 51 -13.55 -7.19 -6.33
C ASP A 51 -13.23 -7.72 -7.76
N ARG A 52 -12.70 -8.95 -7.85
CA ARG A 52 -12.49 -9.71 -9.10
C ARG A 52 -13.80 -10.08 -9.80
N ALA A 53 -14.94 -10.00 -9.13
CA ALA A 53 -16.23 -10.39 -9.72
C ALA A 53 -16.76 -9.41 -10.78
N ALA A 54 -16.22 -8.19 -10.89
CA ALA A 54 -16.80 -7.15 -11.73
C ALA A 54 -16.08 -6.89 -13.06
N SER A 55 -14.92 -7.51 -13.33
CA SER A 55 -14.24 -7.34 -14.62
C SER A 55 -14.39 -8.58 -15.49
N SER A 56 -14.97 -8.44 -16.69
CA SER A 56 -14.98 -9.48 -17.74
C SER A 56 -13.59 -9.80 -18.31
N SER A 57 -12.52 -9.32 -17.67
CA SER A 57 -11.14 -9.47 -18.09
C SER A 57 -10.63 -10.87 -17.77
N VAL A 58 -9.98 -11.50 -18.75
CA VAL A 58 -9.28 -12.78 -18.61
C VAL A 58 -8.07 -12.66 -17.66
N LEU A 59 -7.53 -11.45 -17.51
CA LEU A 59 -6.36 -11.16 -16.67
C LEU A 59 -6.74 -10.37 -15.42
N PRO A 60 -6.12 -10.64 -14.25
CA PRO A 60 -6.30 -9.82 -13.06
C PRO A 60 -5.81 -8.38 -13.28
N ALA A 61 -6.54 -7.42 -12.72
CA ALA A 61 -6.07 -6.03 -12.64
C ALA A 61 -4.77 -5.93 -11.82
N ARG A 62 -3.88 -5.02 -12.23
CA ARG A 62 -2.59 -4.78 -11.58
C ARG A 62 -2.63 -3.45 -10.84
N CYS A 63 -2.25 -3.45 -9.57
CA CYS A 63 -2.07 -2.20 -8.85
C CYS A 63 -0.81 -1.47 -9.34
N VAL A 64 -0.95 -0.19 -9.67
CA VAL A 64 0.12 0.62 -10.28
C VAL A 64 0.57 1.78 -9.40
N ARG A 65 -0.28 2.26 -8.49
CA ARG A 65 0.04 3.43 -7.67
C ARG A 65 -0.63 3.38 -6.31
N LEU A 66 0.10 3.85 -5.29
CA LEU A 66 -0.38 4.05 -3.92
C LEU A 66 -0.24 5.52 -3.54
N SER A 67 -1.24 6.08 -2.85
CA SER A 67 -1.13 7.40 -2.23
C SER A 67 -1.86 7.44 -0.89
N PHE A 68 -1.21 8.00 0.13
CA PHE A 68 -1.83 8.25 1.43
C PHE A 68 -2.62 9.57 1.41
N PHE A 69 -3.64 9.67 2.27
CA PHE A 69 -4.30 10.94 2.50
C PHE A 69 -3.41 11.83 3.40
N PRO A 70 -3.15 13.10 3.03
CA PRO A 70 -2.31 13.98 3.83
C PRO A 70 -2.84 14.25 5.24
N SER A 71 -4.17 14.31 5.39
CA SER A 71 -4.83 14.58 6.66
C SER A 71 -4.96 13.36 7.57
N ASP A 72 -4.90 12.15 6.99
CA ASP A 72 -5.06 10.89 7.71
C ASP A 72 -4.25 9.78 7.00
N PRO A 73 -3.00 9.51 7.44
CA PRO A 73 -2.14 8.50 6.83
C PRO A 73 -2.59 7.07 7.13
N SER A 74 -3.64 6.87 7.93
CA SER A 74 -4.28 5.57 8.03
C SER A 74 -5.13 5.25 6.80
N ARG A 75 -5.53 6.27 6.04
CA ARG A 75 -6.29 6.14 4.79
C ARG A 75 -5.38 6.27 3.58
N PHE A 76 -5.67 5.50 2.55
CA PHE A 76 -4.94 5.53 1.29
C PHE A 76 -5.79 5.11 0.11
N VAL A 77 -5.38 5.50 -1.08
CA VAL A 77 -5.95 5.08 -2.36
C VAL A 77 -4.94 4.27 -3.16
N ILE A 78 -5.45 3.28 -3.90
CA ILE A 78 -4.67 2.47 -4.84
C ILE A 78 -5.30 2.63 -6.22
N GLY A 79 -4.49 3.01 -7.19
CA GLY A 79 -4.86 2.97 -8.60
C GLY A 79 -4.45 1.65 -9.24
N ASP A 80 -5.30 1.12 -10.10
CA ASP A 80 -4.98 -0.02 -10.97
C ASP A 80 -4.87 0.37 -12.45
N ASP A 81 -4.40 -0.58 -13.26
CA ASP A 81 -4.23 -0.46 -14.71
C ASP A 81 -5.56 -0.41 -15.49
N LEU A 82 -6.70 -0.62 -14.83
CA LEU A 82 -8.04 -0.46 -15.39
C LEU A 82 -8.64 0.92 -15.09
N GLY A 83 -7.85 1.83 -14.51
CA GLY A 83 -8.30 3.19 -14.17
C GLY A 83 -9.19 3.25 -12.93
N ARG A 84 -9.28 2.18 -12.14
CA ARG A 84 -10.08 2.15 -10.91
C ARG A 84 -9.27 2.69 -9.74
N LEU A 85 -9.93 3.43 -8.85
CA LEU A 85 -9.36 3.87 -7.58
C LEU A 85 -10.03 3.15 -6.42
N LEU A 86 -9.23 2.35 -5.70
CA LEU A 86 -9.62 1.60 -4.52
C LEU A 86 -9.24 2.40 -3.28
N HIS A 87 -10.22 2.79 -2.48
CA HIS A 87 -9.97 3.48 -1.21
C HIS A 87 -9.91 2.46 -0.08
N ARG A 88 -8.89 2.53 0.78
CA ARG A 88 -8.62 1.55 1.84
C ARG A 88 -8.08 2.24 3.10
N SER A 89 -8.05 1.49 4.18
CA SER A 89 -7.58 1.93 5.50
C SER A 89 -6.64 0.89 6.11
N ARG A 90 -5.71 1.37 6.92
CA ARG A 90 -4.71 0.59 7.64
C ARG A 90 -5.32 -0.22 8.79
N TYR A 91 -6.35 0.33 9.44
CA TYR A 91 -6.88 -0.17 10.72
C TYR A 91 -8.32 -0.67 10.64
N SER A 92 -8.98 -0.47 9.51
CA SER A 92 -10.36 -0.93 9.31
C SER A 92 -10.43 -1.87 8.12
N ASP A 93 -11.01 -3.05 8.35
CA ASP A 93 -11.30 -4.02 7.29
C ASP A 93 -12.41 -3.52 6.33
N GLY A 94 -13.13 -2.46 6.72
CA GLY A 94 -14.13 -1.80 5.90
C GLY A 94 -13.53 -0.79 4.92
N THR A 95 -14.10 -0.72 3.71
CA THR A 95 -13.79 0.30 2.72
C THR A 95 -14.27 1.68 3.21
N PRO A 96 -13.37 2.66 3.42
CA PRO A 96 -13.79 3.96 3.92
C PRO A 96 -14.60 4.71 2.85
N ASN A 97 -15.49 5.62 3.27
CA ASN A 97 -16.31 6.40 2.34
C ASN A 97 -15.48 7.56 1.73
N PRO A 98 -15.58 7.81 0.41
CA PRO A 98 -16.26 7.01 -0.62
C PRO A 98 -15.47 5.76 -0.99
N ARG A 99 -16.17 4.64 -1.26
CA ARG A 99 -15.55 3.30 -1.35
C ARG A 99 -14.68 3.10 -2.60
N SER A 100 -15.04 3.77 -3.68
CA SER A 100 -14.31 3.78 -4.94
C SER A 100 -14.54 5.13 -5.63
N PHE A 101 -13.59 5.54 -6.46
CA PHE A 101 -13.80 6.62 -7.42
C PHE A 101 -13.68 6.01 -8.82
N GLY A 102 -14.71 6.22 -9.64
CA GLY A 102 -14.73 5.87 -11.05
C GLY A 102 -15.03 7.10 -11.88
N THR A 103 -14.58 7.11 -13.13
CA THR A 103 -15.14 8.01 -14.14
C THR A 103 -16.51 7.46 -14.51
N ASP A 104 -17.58 8.20 -14.24
CA ASP A 104 -18.88 7.91 -14.84
C ASP A 104 -18.69 7.94 -16.36
N HIS A 105 -18.70 6.78 -17.00
CA HIS A 105 -19.03 6.73 -18.41
C HIS A 105 -20.54 7.00 -18.48
N GLU A 106 -20.90 8.27 -18.64
CA GLU A 106 -22.22 8.66 -19.14
C GLU A 106 -22.47 7.85 -20.42
N HIS A 107 -23.33 6.85 -20.34
CA HIS A 107 -24.02 6.33 -21.50
C HIS A 107 -25.01 7.41 -21.94
N GLN A 108 -24.66 8.14 -22.99
CA GLN A 108 -25.62 8.74 -23.91
C GLN A 108 -25.51 8.04 -25.26
#